data_AF-A0A496SI69-F1
#
_entry.id   AF-A0A496SI69-F1
#
_cell.length_a   1.000
_cell.length_b   1.000
_cell.length_c   1.000
_cell.angle_alpha   90.00
_cell.angle_beta   90.00
_cell.angle_gamma   90.00
#
_symmetry.space_group_name_H-M   'P 1'
#
loop_
_entity.id
_entity.type
_entity.pdbx_description
1 polymer ?
#
loop_
_entity_poly.entity_id
_entity_poly.type
_entity_poly.pdbx_seq_one_letter_code
_entity_poly.pdbx_strand_id
1 'polypeptide(L)'
;MNRQKLLQLLWIACLILIVVLSGGCQKKQAKPTEPTIGMPDPAASYCGKLGYKYEKGDCVFPDGTRCNAWAFYRGKCGQEKTYCEQQGFKIENRVEKVGDTTYDYAVCVFDDGSECLEGAYLAGECKPSQCEKWLFAKGGCVAKK
;
A
#
# COMPACT_ATOMS: atom_id res chain seq x y z
N MET A 1 14.24 -27.45 61.59
CA MET A 1 14.02 -26.60 60.39
C MET A 1 14.61 -27.33 59.19
N ASN A 2 13.76 -27.75 58.24
CA ASN A 2 14.07 -28.82 57.28
C ASN A 2 15.02 -28.34 56.15
N ARG A 3 16.08 -29.09 55.84
CA ARG A 3 17.09 -28.74 54.81
C ARG A 3 16.45 -28.48 53.44
N GLN A 4 15.34 -29.16 53.16
CA GLN A 4 14.49 -28.94 51.98
C GLN A 4 13.77 -27.59 51.98
N LYS A 5 13.28 -27.12 53.15
CA LYS A 5 12.67 -25.78 53.30
C LYS A 5 13.72 -24.67 53.22
N LEU A 6 14.94 -24.93 53.70
CA LEU A 6 16.07 -24.00 53.58
C LEU A 6 16.51 -23.84 52.11
N LEU A 7 16.59 -24.94 51.37
CA LEU A 7 16.87 -24.94 49.92
C LEU A 7 15.77 -24.25 49.12
N GLN A 8 14.49 -24.46 49.45
CA GLN A 8 13.38 -23.78 48.79
C GLN A 8 13.35 -22.27 49.07
N LEU A 9 13.62 -21.84 50.32
CA LEU A 9 13.71 -20.42 50.66
C LEU A 9 14.89 -19.73 49.96
N LEU A 10 16.03 -20.41 49.83
CA LEU A 10 17.19 -19.92 49.07
C LEU A 10 16.90 -19.80 47.57
N TRP A 11 16.16 -20.74 46.98
CA TRP A 11 15.73 -20.70 45.58
C TRP A 11 14.76 -19.54 45.30
N ILE A 12 13.76 -19.35 46.17
CA ILE A 12 12.79 -18.26 46.07
C ILE A 12 13.49 -16.89 46.24
N ALA A 13 14.41 -16.77 47.20
CA ALA A 13 15.19 -15.55 47.38
C ALA A 13 16.07 -15.22 46.16
N CYS A 14 16.62 -16.23 45.50
CA CYS A 14 17.42 -16.06 44.28
C CYS A 14 16.57 -15.60 43.08
N LEU A 15 15.35 -16.15 42.94
CA LEU A 15 14.40 -15.74 41.91
C LEU A 15 13.90 -14.29 42.12
N ILE A 16 13.70 -13.88 43.37
CA ILE A 16 13.29 -12.50 43.70
C ILE A 16 14.43 -11.51 43.43
N LEU A 17 15.70 -11.90 43.64
CA LEU A 17 16.86 -11.04 43.35
C LEU A 17 17.05 -10.76 41.85
N ILE A 18 16.66 -11.69 40.97
CA ILE A 18 16.81 -11.57 39.51
C ILE A 18 15.80 -10.58 38.92
N VAL A 19 14.59 -10.47 39.50
CA VAL A 19 13.52 -9.57 39.01
C VAL A 19 13.83 -8.08 39.23
N VAL A 20 14.72 -7.73 40.17
CA VAL A 20 15.02 -6.33 40.53
C VAL A 20 16.03 -5.66 39.58
N LEU A 21 16.71 -6.42 38.70
CA LEU A 21 17.77 -5.89 37.82
C LEU A 21 17.30 -5.46 36.42
N SER A 22 16.04 -5.65 36.07
CA SER A 22 15.46 -5.19 34.78
C SER A 22 14.72 -3.86 34.93
N GLY A 23 15.38 -2.85 35.52
CA GLY A 23 14.99 -1.45 35.39
C GLY A 23 15.26 -0.94 33.97
N GLY A 24 14.44 -1.39 33.01
CA GLY A 24 14.53 -1.00 31.61
C GLY A 24 14.23 0.48 31.42
N CYS A 25 15.12 1.18 30.73
CA CYS A 25 14.98 2.55 30.28
C CYS A 25 13.72 2.68 29.40
N GLN A 26 12.69 3.42 29.85
CA GLN A 26 11.54 3.75 29.03
C GLN A 26 12.00 4.74 27.93
N LYS A 27 12.35 4.20 26.76
CA LYS A 27 12.42 5.01 25.53
C LYS A 27 11.02 5.61 25.34
N LYS A 28 10.91 6.94 25.44
CA LYS A 28 9.68 7.66 25.11
C LYS A 28 9.28 7.29 23.68
N GLN A 29 8.23 6.49 23.54
CA GLN A 29 7.64 6.24 22.23
C GLN A 29 6.96 7.55 21.80
N ALA A 30 7.42 8.12 20.70
CA ALA A 30 6.67 9.16 20.02
C ALA A 30 5.31 8.55 19.65
N LYS A 31 4.24 9.13 20.20
CA LYS A 31 2.86 8.76 19.90
C LYS A 31 2.67 8.81 18.37
N PRO A 32 2.24 7.73 17.70
CA PRO A 32 1.83 7.81 16.31
C PRO A 32 0.76 8.89 16.18
N THR A 33 0.98 9.86 15.31
CA THR A 33 -0.03 10.83 14.91
C THR A 33 -1.20 10.04 14.35
N GLU A 34 -2.30 9.95 15.09
CA GLU A 34 -3.54 9.36 14.60
C GLU A 34 -3.99 10.17 13.37
N PRO A 35 -4.17 9.53 12.20
CA PRO A 35 -4.68 10.22 11.04
C PRO A 35 -6.11 10.65 11.34
N THR A 36 -6.34 11.96 11.27
CA THR A 36 -7.66 12.57 11.21
C THR A 36 -8.49 11.83 10.15
N ILE A 37 -9.72 11.42 10.48
CA ILE A 37 -10.65 10.75 9.58
C ILE A 37 -11.05 11.74 8.47
N GLY A 38 -10.21 11.85 7.46
CA GLY A 38 -10.48 12.47 6.17
C GLY A 38 -10.56 11.39 5.09
N MET A 39 -11.12 11.73 3.93
CA MET A 39 -11.17 10.85 2.75
C MET A 39 -9.80 10.17 2.55
N PRO A 40 -9.73 8.84 2.41
CA PRO A 40 -8.46 8.15 2.28
C PRO A 40 -7.70 8.67 1.05
N ASP A 41 -6.41 8.94 1.22
CA ASP A 41 -5.52 9.28 0.09
C ASP A 41 -5.59 8.14 -0.94
N PRO A 42 -5.99 8.40 -2.20
CA PRO A 42 -6.18 7.36 -3.19
C PRO A 42 -4.88 6.62 -3.51
N ALA A 43 -3.73 7.29 -3.48
CA ALA A 43 -2.44 6.65 -3.74
C ALA A 43 -2.03 5.72 -2.59
N ALA A 44 -2.21 6.16 -1.34
CA ALA A 44 -1.99 5.33 -0.16
C ALA A 44 -2.98 4.16 -0.12
N SER A 45 -4.24 4.40 -0.47
CA SER A 45 -5.29 3.39 -0.53
C SER A 45 -4.98 2.33 -1.59
N TYR A 46 -4.57 2.74 -2.79
CA TYR A 46 -4.17 1.83 -3.85
C TYR A 46 -2.99 0.95 -3.43
N CYS A 47 -1.94 1.55 -2.87
CA CYS A 47 -0.81 0.82 -2.29
C CYS A 47 -1.29 -0.26 -1.28
N GLY A 48 -2.15 0.13 -0.34
CA GLY A 48 -2.69 -0.78 0.67
C GLY A 48 -3.60 -1.88 0.10
N LYS A 49 -4.42 -1.56 -0.92
CA LYS A 49 -5.31 -2.54 -1.59
C LYS A 49 -4.53 -3.66 -2.27
N LEU A 50 -3.32 -3.39 -2.76
CA LEU A 50 -2.42 -4.39 -3.32
C LEU A 50 -1.63 -5.18 -2.26
N GLY A 51 -1.88 -4.91 -0.97
CA GLY A 51 -1.19 -5.56 0.14
C GLY A 51 0.20 -4.98 0.42
N TYR A 52 0.54 -3.83 -0.16
CA TYR A 52 1.82 -3.17 0.06
C TYR A 52 1.78 -2.23 1.27
N LYS A 53 2.96 -1.98 1.82
CA LYS A 53 3.08 -1.12 3.00
C LYS A 53 3.23 0.33 2.58
N TYR A 54 2.38 1.21 3.09
CA TYR A 54 2.53 2.65 2.91
C TYR A 54 3.39 3.25 4.04
N GLU A 55 4.45 3.97 3.68
CA GLU A 55 5.34 4.65 4.63
C GLU A 55 5.73 6.04 4.11
N LYS A 56 5.35 7.11 4.83
CA LYS A 56 5.83 8.49 4.59
C LYS A 56 5.69 8.99 3.13
N GLY A 57 4.63 8.62 2.42
CA GLY A 57 4.43 9.01 1.02
C GLY A 57 4.93 8.00 -0.01
N ASP A 58 5.57 6.92 0.43
CA ASP A 58 6.06 5.84 -0.42
C ASP A 58 5.23 4.57 -0.24
N CYS A 59 5.09 3.82 -1.32
CA CYS A 59 4.68 2.43 -1.32
C CYS A 59 5.92 1.54 -1.25
N VAL A 60 5.97 0.67 -0.24
CA VAL A 60 7.06 -0.27 0.01
C VAL A 60 6.62 -1.67 -0.41
N PHE A 61 7.31 -2.23 -1.39
CA PHE A 61 7.01 -3.53 -1.97
C PHE A 61 7.61 -4.69 -1.15
N PRO A 62 7.16 -5.95 -1.35
CA PRO A 62 7.65 -7.10 -0.58
C PRO A 62 9.15 -7.39 -0.73
N ASP A 63 9.75 -7.00 -1.85
CA ASP A 63 11.20 -7.10 -2.08
C ASP A 63 12.01 -5.98 -1.40
N GLY A 64 11.33 -5.08 -0.68
CA GLY A 64 11.92 -3.94 0.03
C GLY A 64 12.15 -2.71 -0.84
N THR A 65 11.92 -2.78 -2.16
CA THR A 65 11.99 -1.61 -3.04
C THR A 65 10.84 -0.64 -2.74
N ARG A 66 11.02 0.62 -3.12
CA ARG A 66 10.12 1.72 -2.75
C ARG A 66 9.82 2.60 -3.95
N CYS A 67 8.58 3.03 -4.06
CA CYS A 67 8.14 4.03 -5.03
C CYS A 67 7.31 5.10 -4.35
N ASN A 68 7.44 6.36 -4.78
CA ASN A 68 6.50 7.40 -4.38
C ASN A 68 5.07 6.94 -4.70
N ALA A 69 4.16 6.99 -3.73
CA ALA A 69 2.85 6.38 -3.85
C ALA A 69 2.03 6.98 -5.00
N TRP A 70 2.13 8.29 -5.22
CA TRP A 70 1.45 8.94 -6.34
C TRP A 70 2.08 8.61 -7.69
N ALA A 71 3.39 8.41 -7.75
CA ALA A 71 4.04 7.94 -8.98
C ALA A 71 3.66 6.49 -9.30
N PHE A 72 3.60 5.62 -8.28
CA PHE A 72 3.13 4.25 -8.40
C PHE A 72 1.66 4.18 -8.84
N TYR A 73 0.78 4.93 -8.17
CA TYR A 73 -0.65 5.04 -8.51
C TYR A 73 -0.90 5.49 -9.97
N ARG A 74 0.00 6.32 -10.50
CA ARG A 74 -0.05 6.81 -11.88
C ARG A 74 0.72 5.94 -12.88
N GLY A 75 1.26 4.80 -12.47
CA GLY A 75 1.98 3.87 -13.34
C GLY A 75 3.34 4.39 -13.81
N LYS A 76 3.95 5.34 -13.10
CA LYS A 76 5.27 5.93 -13.42
C LYS A 76 6.45 5.27 -12.70
N CYS A 77 6.18 4.46 -11.70
CA CYS A 77 7.19 3.80 -10.86
C CYS A 77 6.68 2.41 -10.49
N GLY A 78 7.57 1.40 -10.39
CA GLY A 78 7.22 0.04 -9.96
C GLY A 78 6.12 -0.58 -10.82
N GLN A 79 6.20 -0.40 -12.14
CA GLN A 79 5.16 -0.82 -13.08
C GLN A 79 4.83 -2.30 -12.91
N GLU A 80 5.85 -3.15 -12.80
CA GLU A 80 5.73 -4.60 -12.58
C GLU A 80 5.00 -4.99 -11.28
N LYS A 81 4.78 -4.02 -10.37
CA LYS A 81 4.05 -4.19 -9.12
C LYS A 81 2.61 -3.68 -9.19
N THR A 82 2.23 -3.02 -10.28
CA THR A 82 0.84 -2.54 -10.49
C THR A 82 -0.11 -3.72 -10.67
N TYR A 83 -1.41 -3.51 -10.42
CA TYR A 83 -2.39 -4.57 -10.58
C TYR A 83 -2.44 -5.06 -12.02
N CYS A 84 -2.45 -4.14 -13.01
CA CYS A 84 -2.42 -4.49 -14.43
C CYS A 84 -1.29 -5.45 -14.81
N GLU A 85 -0.06 -5.10 -14.43
CA GLU A 85 1.14 -5.90 -14.78
C GLU A 85 1.16 -7.23 -14.02
N GLN A 86 0.62 -7.29 -12.81
CA GLN A 86 0.41 -8.56 -12.10
C GLN A 86 -0.61 -9.47 -12.81
N GLN A 87 -1.56 -8.91 -13.55
CA GLN A 87 -2.49 -9.68 -14.37
C GLN A 87 -1.89 -10.07 -15.74
N GLY A 88 -0.66 -9.64 -16.04
CA GLY A 88 0.02 -9.94 -17.31
C GLY A 88 -0.28 -8.96 -18.43
N PHE A 89 -0.89 -7.81 -18.12
CA PHE A 89 -1.20 -6.76 -19.09
C PHE A 89 -0.26 -5.57 -18.94
N LYS A 90 -0.30 -4.64 -19.90
CA LYS A 90 0.65 -3.52 -19.93
C LYS A 90 0.06 -2.27 -19.25
N ILE A 91 0.76 -1.73 -18.26
CA ILE A 91 0.39 -0.44 -17.66
C ILE A 91 0.96 0.74 -18.46
N GLU A 92 0.14 1.76 -18.69
CA GLU A 92 0.55 3.00 -19.33
C GLU A 92 0.19 4.22 -18.49
N ASN A 93 1.15 5.11 -18.27
CA ASN A 93 0.84 6.44 -17.77
C ASN A 93 0.37 7.35 -18.91
N ARG A 94 -0.70 8.10 -18.68
CA ARG A 94 -1.25 9.06 -19.64
C ARG A 94 -1.50 10.40 -18.98
N VAL A 95 -1.28 11.45 -19.78
CA VAL A 95 -1.53 12.83 -19.39
C VAL A 95 -2.51 13.45 -20.36
N GLU A 96 -3.59 14.03 -19.85
CA GLU A 96 -4.66 14.62 -20.64
C GLU A 96 -5.04 15.99 -20.07
N LYS A 97 -5.08 17.02 -20.90
CA LYS A 97 -5.56 18.36 -20.52
C LYS A 97 -7.03 18.50 -20.93
N VAL A 98 -7.91 18.74 -19.96
CA VAL A 98 -9.35 18.99 -20.17
C VAL A 98 -9.68 20.35 -19.57
N GLY A 99 -9.94 21.33 -20.45
CA GLY A 99 -10.02 22.73 -20.03
C GLY A 99 -8.71 23.18 -19.38
N ASP A 100 -8.79 23.70 -18.15
CA ASP A 100 -7.64 24.13 -17.36
C ASP A 100 -7.06 23.04 -16.46
N THR A 101 -7.64 21.85 -16.45
CA THR A 101 -7.23 20.73 -15.59
C THR A 101 -6.35 19.75 -16.37
N THR A 102 -5.25 19.31 -15.75
CA THR A 102 -4.39 18.24 -16.28
C THR A 102 -4.59 16.97 -15.47
N TYR A 103 -5.08 15.93 -16.13
CA TYR A 103 -5.17 14.58 -15.60
C TYR A 103 -3.88 13.84 -15.87
N ASP A 104 -3.39 13.10 -14.89
CA ASP A 104 -2.19 12.26 -14.97
C ASP A 104 -2.52 10.93 -14.29
N TYR A 105 -2.68 9.87 -15.07
CA TYR A 105 -3.38 8.65 -14.67
C TYR A 105 -2.79 7.40 -15.31
N ALA A 106 -3.09 6.25 -14.72
CA ALA A 106 -2.65 4.94 -15.21
C ALA A 106 -3.80 4.20 -15.93
N VAL A 107 -3.50 3.66 -17.10
CA VAL A 107 -4.41 2.84 -17.90
C VAL A 107 -3.79 1.47 -18.11
N CYS A 108 -4.52 0.41 -17.80
CA CYS A 108 -4.20 -0.95 -18.17
C CYS A 108 -4.64 -1.22 -19.61
N VAL A 109 -3.70 -1.63 -20.46
CA VAL A 109 -3.95 -1.97 -21.87
C VAL A 109 -3.94 -3.49 -22.02
N PHE A 110 -5.05 -4.04 -22.48
CA PHE A 110 -5.26 -5.47 -22.66
C PHE A 110 -4.80 -5.95 -24.05
N ASP A 111 -4.64 -7.26 -24.23
CA ASP A 111 -4.11 -7.85 -25.47
C ASP A 111 -5.01 -7.63 -26.71
N ASP A 112 -6.31 -7.48 -26.50
CA ASP A 112 -7.30 -7.19 -27.55
C ASP A 112 -7.34 -5.68 -27.93
N GLY A 113 -6.44 -4.89 -27.33
CA GLY A 113 -6.35 -3.44 -27.50
C GLY A 113 -7.43 -2.66 -26.77
N SER A 114 -8.33 -3.32 -26.04
CA SER A 114 -9.19 -2.63 -25.09
C SER A 114 -8.38 -2.16 -23.89
N GLU A 115 -8.90 -1.21 -23.13
CA GLU A 115 -8.15 -0.61 -22.03
C GLU A 115 -9.03 -0.17 -20.87
N CYS A 116 -8.47 -0.05 -19.68
CA CYS A 116 -9.22 0.44 -18.54
C CYS A 116 -8.36 1.26 -17.57
N LEU A 117 -8.95 2.22 -16.88
CA LEU A 117 -8.30 2.90 -15.77
C LEU A 117 -7.83 1.87 -14.72
N GLU A 118 -6.58 1.96 -14.28
CA GLU A 118 -5.97 0.99 -13.36
C GLU A 118 -6.82 0.74 -12.10
N GLY A 119 -7.28 1.83 -11.48
CA GLY A 119 -8.13 1.76 -10.30
C GLY A 119 -9.49 1.10 -10.55
N ALA A 120 -10.07 1.31 -11.73
CA ALA A 120 -11.34 0.70 -12.13
C ALA A 120 -11.16 -0.79 -12.43
N TYR A 121 -10.02 -1.18 -13.03
CA TYR A 121 -9.70 -2.58 -13.25
C TYR A 121 -9.50 -3.33 -11.93
N LEU A 122 -8.74 -2.75 -10.99
CA LEU A 122 -8.59 -3.28 -9.64
C LEU A 122 -9.94 -3.40 -8.89
N ALA A 123 -10.85 -2.46 -9.11
CA ALA A 123 -12.18 -2.48 -8.52
C ALA A 123 -13.15 -3.47 -9.21
N GLY A 124 -12.76 -4.06 -10.34
CA GLY A 124 -13.61 -4.94 -11.15
C GLY A 124 -14.72 -4.22 -11.89
N GLU A 125 -14.62 -2.90 -12.05
CA GLU A 125 -15.60 -2.05 -12.75
C GLU A 125 -15.52 -2.20 -14.28
N CYS A 126 -14.45 -2.80 -14.77
CA CYS A 126 -14.19 -3.05 -16.18
C CYS A 126 -13.35 -4.33 -16.38
N LYS A 127 -13.32 -4.81 -17.62
CA LYS A 127 -12.66 -6.04 -18.06
C LYS A 127 -12.18 -5.88 -19.51
N PRO A 128 -11.31 -6.79 -20.01
CA PRO A 128 -11.01 -6.89 -21.42
C PRO A 128 -12.27 -6.90 -22.30
N SER A 129 -12.16 -6.32 -23.48
CA SER A 129 -13.19 -6.12 -24.50
C SER A 129 -14.32 -5.14 -24.17
N GLN A 130 -14.33 -4.52 -22.99
CA GLN A 130 -15.44 -3.62 -22.59
C GLN A 130 -15.23 -2.15 -22.98
N CYS A 131 -13.98 -1.73 -23.16
CA CYS A 131 -13.66 -0.32 -23.35
C CYS A 131 -12.60 -0.12 -24.43
N GLU A 132 -12.93 0.59 -25.50
CA GLU A 132 -11.95 0.87 -26.56
C GLU A 132 -10.90 1.85 -26.08
N LYS A 133 -11.36 2.92 -25.41
CA LYS A 133 -10.47 4.00 -24.99
C LYS A 133 -10.97 4.68 -23.72
N TRP A 134 -10.08 4.91 -22.77
CA TRP A 134 -10.33 5.71 -21.59
C TRP A 134 -9.88 7.16 -21.80
N LEU A 135 -10.82 8.11 -21.67
CA LEU A 135 -10.55 9.54 -21.81
C LEU A 135 -11.33 10.33 -20.75
N PHE A 136 -10.64 11.17 -19.97
CA PHE A 136 -11.31 12.06 -19.02
C PHE A 136 -12.17 13.11 -19.73
N ALA A 137 -11.76 13.58 -20.91
CA ALA A 137 -12.57 14.50 -21.73
C ALA A 137 -13.91 13.91 -22.18
N LYS A 138 -14.08 12.58 -22.12
CA LYS A 138 -15.31 11.87 -22.49
C LYS A 138 -16.06 11.28 -21.29
N GLY A 139 -15.62 11.60 -20.06
CA GLY A 139 -16.22 11.07 -18.84
C GLY A 139 -15.82 9.62 -18.53
N GLY A 140 -14.73 9.12 -19.11
CA GLY A 140 -14.20 7.78 -18.86
C GLY A 140 -14.20 6.92 -20.12
N CYS A 141 -14.80 5.73 -20.01
CA CYS A 141 -14.76 4.75 -21.08
C CYS A 141 -15.54 5.18 -22.33
N VAL A 142 -14.87 5.07 -23.49
CA VAL A 142 -15.44 5.20 -24.82
C VAL A 142 -15.57 3.80 -25.43
N ALA A 143 -16.79 3.39 -25.73
CA ALA A 143 -17.08 2.09 -26.35
C ALA A 143 -16.70 2.08 -27.84
N LYS A 144 -16.39 0.87 -28.36
CA LYS A 144 -16.18 0.65 -29.79
C LYS A 144 -17.43 1.04 -30.58
N LYS A 145 -17.23 1.82 -31.64
CA LYS A 145 -18.28 2.10 -32.64
C LYS A 145 -18.54 0.91 -33.53
#